data_AF-A0A6P8I7U6-F1
#
_entry.id   AF-A0A6P8I7U6-F1
#
_cell.length_a   1.000
_cell.length_b   1.000
_cell.length_c   1.000
_cell.angle_alpha   90.00
_cell.angle_beta   90.00
_cell.angle_gamma   90.00
#
_symmetry.space_group_name_H-M   'P 1'
#
loop_
_entity.id
_entity.type
_entity.pdbx_description
1 polymer ?
#
loop_
_entity_poly.entity_id
_entity_poly.type
_entity_poly.pdbx_seq_one_letter_code
_entity_poly.pdbx_strand_id
1 'polypeptide(L)'
;MRAFKLLTVVFGSLLLLFEGYPTLAVNNCTWGQFQCDNRRCIKVTFRCDKNDDCGDNSDEKGCGEVCTNRYFRCGNRKCISRMHMCDGDNDCGDGFDETQHLCGSGSAPLTCIHCNAAGSAHCSHEVQCSRRYTRCVRFAYVSNGTNIIESTCATKSDCTPEGIRKQCLKRGDECKMQCCKRNRCNKAESFDNSIWSPHLTCYQCNIHNWQSCNTKVTCPGNEGYDRCFRMSYTRIESGKDYPVMRTGCATQSNCTGANSLCSGHDGSNCKFECCHNSSCNVPKIDETSSKSNIKCYKCSSKRSLQDCKDRKILQTCSDNEDRCYDAQVITDHKNDEGVPRMFYKGCTPVNKCNSTTLDVCKRHIKSTSCTVKCCTGDGCNAGSSLLVSRFAFMACVSIYVYLCIGLSV
;
A
#
# COMPACT_ATOMS: atom_id res chain seq x y z
N MET A 1 -92.84 46.25 -18.11
CA MET A 1 -93.79 46.12 -16.99
C MET A 1 -92.99 46.13 -15.68
N ARG A 2 -93.34 47.05 -14.77
CA ARG A 2 -92.94 47.16 -13.34
C ARG A 2 -91.44 47.34 -13.07
N ALA A 3 -90.87 48.53 -12.87
CA ALA A 3 -91.21 49.68 -12.02
C ALA A 3 -91.27 49.37 -10.51
N PHE A 4 -90.23 49.85 -9.82
CA PHE A 4 -90.21 50.50 -8.49
C PHE A 4 -90.95 49.86 -7.31
N LYS A 5 -90.17 49.49 -6.27
CA LYS A 5 -90.52 49.77 -4.86
C LYS A 5 -89.24 50.07 -4.03
N LEU A 6 -89.13 51.35 -3.62
CA LEU A 6 -88.66 51.92 -2.34
C LEU A 6 -87.26 51.52 -1.83
N LEU A 7 -86.21 52.34 -1.67
CA LEU A 7 -86.01 53.76 -1.28
C LEU A 7 -86.51 54.17 0.12
N THR A 8 -85.63 54.90 0.84
CA THR A 8 -85.69 55.51 2.20
C THR A 8 -85.20 54.57 3.33
N VAL A 9 -84.23 54.89 4.21
CA VAL A 9 -83.71 56.12 4.86
C VAL A 9 -82.24 55.82 5.26
N VAL A 10 -81.20 56.51 4.77
CA VAL A 10 -80.62 57.81 5.23
C VAL A 10 -79.97 57.77 6.63
N PHE A 11 -78.64 57.84 6.62
CA PHE A 11 -77.72 58.45 7.61
C PHE A 11 -77.59 57.90 9.04
N GLY A 12 -76.39 57.38 9.32
CA GLY A 12 -75.86 57.03 10.63
C GLY A 12 -74.98 55.80 10.48
N SER A 13 -73.72 55.88 10.03
CA SER A 13 -72.64 56.47 10.82
C SER A 13 -71.42 56.73 9.95
N LEU A 14 -71.09 58.02 9.81
CA LEU A 14 -69.75 58.52 9.50
C LEU A 14 -68.86 58.30 10.74
N LEU A 15 -67.57 57.99 10.53
CA LEU A 15 -66.55 57.54 11.51
C LEU A 15 -66.71 56.04 11.84
N LEU A 16 -65.85 55.13 11.36
CA LEU A 16 -64.42 55.09 11.61
C LEU A 16 -63.64 54.46 10.44
N LEU A 17 -62.46 55.03 10.30
CA LEU A 17 -61.36 54.81 9.37
C LEU A 17 -61.07 53.35 8.99
N PHE A 18 -60.67 53.21 7.73
CA PHE A 18 -59.87 52.11 7.17
C PHE A 18 -58.69 51.77 8.10
N GLU A 19 -58.85 50.80 9.00
CA GLU A 19 -57.73 50.18 9.69
C GLU A 19 -57.22 48.99 8.89
N GLY A 20 -55.93 49.05 8.51
CA GLY A 20 -55.14 47.84 8.34
C GLY A 20 -54.75 47.44 6.91
N TYR A 21 -54.49 48.37 6.00
CA TYR A 21 -53.50 48.07 4.96
C TYR A 21 -52.13 48.21 5.61
N PRO A 22 -51.33 47.13 5.78
CA PRO A 22 -49.99 47.27 6.30
C PRO A 22 -49.21 48.14 5.29
N THR A 23 -48.90 49.35 5.72
CA THR A 23 -47.93 50.20 5.04
C THR A 23 -46.66 49.38 4.87
N LEU A 24 -46.21 49.23 3.62
CA LEU A 24 -44.89 48.69 3.31
C LEU A 24 -43.87 49.48 4.15
N ALA A 25 -43.37 48.85 5.23
CA ALA A 25 -42.35 49.46 6.06
C ALA A 25 -41.11 49.65 5.18
N VAL A 26 -40.83 50.89 4.82
CA VAL A 26 -39.61 51.26 4.12
C VAL A 26 -38.46 50.94 5.08
N ASN A 27 -37.74 49.86 4.78
CA ASN A 27 -36.50 49.49 5.47
C ASN A 27 -35.48 50.61 5.22
N ASN A 28 -35.33 51.51 6.19
CA ASN A 28 -34.48 52.71 6.09
C ASN A 28 -33.07 52.47 6.67
N CYS A 29 -32.75 51.23 7.03
CA CYS A 29 -31.45 50.84 7.55
C CYS A 29 -30.50 50.38 6.43
N THR A 30 -29.21 50.63 6.60
CA THR A 30 -28.19 50.24 5.63
C THR A 30 -27.94 48.72 5.64
N TRP A 31 -27.30 48.20 4.58
CA TRP A 31 -27.03 46.77 4.45
C TRP A 31 -26.26 46.21 5.66
N GLY A 32 -26.78 45.16 6.30
CA GLY A 32 -26.22 44.58 7.53
C GLY A 32 -26.80 45.12 8.85
N GLN A 33 -27.81 45.98 8.79
CA GLN A 33 -28.55 46.47 9.95
C GLN A 33 -29.98 45.90 10.01
N PHE A 34 -30.49 45.69 11.23
CA PHE A 34 -31.87 45.32 11.52
C PHE A 34 -32.64 46.55 12.01
N GLN A 35 -33.85 46.76 11.49
CA GLN A 35 -34.74 47.84 11.94
C GLN A 35 -35.65 47.32 13.05
N CYS A 36 -35.53 47.93 14.23
CA CYS A 36 -36.37 47.72 15.40
C CYS A 36 -37.80 48.25 15.16
N ASP A 37 -38.77 47.82 15.98
CA ASP A 37 -40.15 48.32 15.92
C ASP A 37 -40.22 49.84 16.19
N ASN A 38 -39.33 50.36 17.06
CA ASN A 38 -39.14 51.79 17.31
C ASN A 38 -38.39 52.55 16.20
N ARG A 39 -38.13 51.89 15.05
CA ARG A 39 -37.42 52.41 13.87
C ARG A 39 -35.91 52.68 14.07
N ARG A 40 -35.32 52.26 15.19
CA ARG A 40 -33.87 52.29 15.40
C ARG A 40 -33.18 51.23 14.54
N CYS A 41 -31.99 51.52 14.04
CA CYS A 41 -31.17 50.55 13.31
C CYS A 41 -30.06 50.01 14.22
N ILE A 42 -30.04 48.70 14.43
CA ILE A 42 -28.96 47.99 15.14
C ILE A 42 -28.20 47.10 14.17
N LYS A 43 -27.03 46.59 14.56
CA LYS A 43 -26.32 45.59 13.74
C LYS A 43 -27.15 44.31 13.69
N VAL A 44 -27.19 43.64 12.54
CA VAL A 44 -27.91 42.34 12.43
C VAL A 44 -27.37 41.27 13.39
N THR A 45 -26.13 41.42 13.88
CA THR A 45 -25.52 40.55 14.90
C THR A 45 -26.09 40.71 16.31
N PHE A 46 -26.79 41.81 16.57
CA PHE A 46 -27.44 42.11 17.86
C PHE A 46 -28.91 41.69 17.87
N ARG A 47 -29.44 41.18 16.75
CA ARG A 47 -30.78 40.61 16.74
C ARG A 47 -30.76 39.23 17.38
N CYS A 48 -31.64 38.99 18.34
CA CYS A 48 -31.79 37.73 19.04
C CYS A 48 -30.55 37.31 19.87
N ASP A 49 -29.75 38.27 20.35
CA ASP A 49 -28.50 37.98 21.06
C ASP A 49 -28.66 37.87 22.59
N LYS A 50 -29.91 37.90 23.07
CA LYS A 50 -30.37 37.93 24.46
C LYS A 50 -30.20 39.28 25.17
N ASN A 51 -29.81 40.34 24.47
CA ASN A 51 -29.80 41.69 24.99
C ASN A 51 -30.85 42.54 24.27
N ASP A 52 -31.39 43.55 24.95
CA ASP A 52 -32.27 44.55 24.34
C ASP A 52 -31.40 45.71 23.80
N ASP A 53 -30.88 45.53 22.59
CA ASP A 53 -30.10 46.53 21.87
C ASP A 53 -30.99 47.55 21.14
N CYS A 54 -32.25 47.19 20.85
CA CYS A 54 -33.25 48.08 20.31
C CYS A 54 -33.78 49.11 21.34
N GLY A 55 -33.81 48.75 22.63
CA GLY A 55 -34.42 49.50 23.73
C GLY A 55 -35.95 49.38 23.83
N ASP A 56 -36.56 48.58 22.94
CA ASP A 56 -37.98 48.22 22.91
C ASP A 56 -38.20 46.70 22.80
N ASN A 57 -37.10 45.95 22.97
CA ASN A 57 -36.98 44.50 22.92
C ASN A 57 -37.48 43.87 21.60
N SER A 58 -37.56 44.65 20.51
CA SER A 58 -38.06 44.17 19.21
C SER A 58 -37.04 43.33 18.43
N ASP A 59 -35.76 43.50 18.73
CA ASP A 59 -34.66 42.62 18.34
C ASP A 59 -34.79 41.20 18.89
N GLU A 60 -35.37 41.06 20.08
CA GLU A 60 -35.58 39.76 20.75
C GLU A 60 -36.97 39.14 20.48
N LYS A 61 -37.85 39.84 19.75
CA LYS A 61 -39.19 39.33 19.38
C LYS A 61 -39.15 38.39 18.18
N GLY A 62 -39.95 37.33 18.23
CA GLY A 62 -40.05 36.32 17.15
C GLY A 62 -38.78 35.47 17.00
N CYS A 63 -37.94 35.47 18.02
CA CYS A 63 -36.76 34.66 18.17
C CYS A 63 -37.19 33.27 18.69
N GLY A 64 -37.59 32.36 17.79
CA GLY A 64 -37.48 30.91 18.08
C GLY A 64 -36.01 30.53 18.28
N GLU A 65 -35.68 29.35 18.86
CA GLU A 65 -34.30 28.94 19.20
C GLU A 65 -33.25 29.57 18.29
N VAL A 66 -32.63 30.62 18.81
CA VAL A 66 -31.93 31.57 17.96
C VAL A 66 -30.64 30.91 17.49
N CYS A 67 -30.44 30.92 16.18
CA CYS A 67 -29.14 30.64 15.58
C CYS A 67 -28.11 31.62 16.19
N THR A 68 -27.34 31.18 17.18
CA THR A 68 -26.26 31.98 17.79
C THR A 68 -25.32 32.53 16.71
N ASN A 69 -24.51 33.56 17.01
CA ASN A 69 -23.67 34.28 16.02
C ASN A 69 -22.74 33.39 15.14
N ARG A 70 -22.54 32.11 15.51
CA ARG A 70 -21.82 31.09 14.71
C ARG A 70 -22.68 30.37 13.66
N TYR A 71 -23.98 30.63 13.65
CA TYR A 71 -24.97 29.98 12.81
C TYR A 71 -25.68 31.00 11.90
N PHE A 72 -26.07 30.55 10.71
CA PHE A 72 -26.81 31.27 9.70
C PHE A 72 -28.25 30.75 9.65
N ARG A 73 -29.20 31.67 9.50
CA ARG A 73 -30.62 31.34 9.43
C ARG A 73 -31.07 31.26 7.97
N CYS A 74 -31.52 30.09 7.58
CA CYS A 74 -32.08 29.78 6.27
C CYS A 74 -33.43 30.45 6.02
N GLY A 75 -33.87 30.49 4.75
CA GLY A 75 -35.18 31.01 4.35
C GLY A 75 -36.33 30.29 5.05
N ASN A 76 -36.21 28.97 5.22
CA ASN A 76 -37.13 28.12 5.98
C ASN A 76 -36.98 28.19 7.52
N ARG A 77 -36.21 29.14 8.06
CA ARG A 77 -35.93 29.35 9.50
C ARG A 77 -35.07 28.28 10.17
N LYS A 78 -34.46 27.35 9.42
CA LYS A 78 -33.45 26.41 9.93
C LYS A 78 -32.13 27.12 10.26
N CYS A 79 -31.45 26.70 11.31
CA CYS A 79 -30.10 27.16 11.64
C CYS A 79 -29.05 26.20 11.08
N ILE A 80 -28.13 26.72 10.27
CA ILE A 80 -26.95 25.99 9.80
C ILE A 80 -25.69 26.70 10.28
N SER A 81 -24.54 26.02 10.32
CA SER A 81 -23.29 26.70 10.65
C SER A 81 -22.99 27.79 9.62
N ARG A 82 -22.44 28.94 10.01
CA ARG A 82 -21.93 29.93 9.03
C ARG A 82 -20.85 29.35 8.12
N MET A 83 -20.16 28.29 8.54
CA MET A 83 -19.22 27.55 7.68
C MET A 83 -19.90 26.72 6.58
N HIS A 84 -21.21 26.57 6.63
CA HIS A 84 -22.04 25.89 5.62
C HIS A 84 -22.77 26.90 4.72
N MET A 85 -22.47 28.18 4.83
CA MET A 85 -22.90 29.14 3.82
C MET A 85 -21.98 29.02 2.62
N CYS A 86 -22.54 28.90 1.43
CA CYS A 86 -21.78 28.91 0.18
C CYS A 86 -20.70 27.83 0.11
N ASP A 87 -20.91 26.74 0.84
CA ASP A 87 -19.99 25.61 0.87
C ASP A 87 -20.27 24.64 -0.27
N GLY A 88 -21.32 24.89 -1.06
CA GLY A 88 -21.75 24.12 -2.24
C GLY A 88 -22.82 23.07 -1.91
N ASP A 89 -23.26 22.98 -0.66
CA ASP A 89 -24.24 22.02 -0.17
C ASP A 89 -25.52 22.72 0.30
N ASN A 90 -26.69 22.12 0.01
CA ASN A 90 -27.97 22.63 0.50
C ASN A 90 -28.20 22.19 1.95
N ASP A 91 -27.45 22.77 2.89
CA ASP A 91 -27.61 22.56 4.32
C ASP A 91 -28.93 23.16 4.83
N CYS A 92 -29.46 24.18 4.16
CA CYS A 92 -30.76 24.74 4.49
C CYS A 92 -31.95 23.81 4.17
N GLY A 93 -31.81 22.91 3.20
CA GLY A 93 -32.89 22.09 2.65
C GLY A 93 -33.73 22.79 1.56
N ASP A 94 -33.74 24.12 1.53
CA ASP A 94 -34.42 24.97 0.53
C ASP A 94 -33.45 25.61 -0.50
N GLY A 95 -32.14 25.36 -0.37
CA GLY A 95 -31.06 25.83 -1.22
C GLY A 95 -30.66 27.27 -0.95
N PHE A 96 -31.22 27.90 0.08
CA PHE A 96 -31.06 29.33 0.33
C PHE A 96 -29.60 29.70 0.63
N ASP A 97 -28.92 28.90 1.43
CA ASP A 97 -27.50 28.98 1.76
C ASP A 97 -26.54 28.97 0.56
N GLU A 98 -27.01 28.50 -0.60
CA GLU A 98 -26.24 28.40 -1.84
C GLU A 98 -26.71 29.37 -2.94
N THR A 99 -27.61 30.28 -2.60
CA THR A 99 -28.13 31.24 -3.60
C THR A 99 -27.05 32.22 -4.04
N GLN A 100 -27.09 32.56 -5.33
CA GLN A 100 -26.14 33.49 -5.96
C GLN A 100 -26.13 34.87 -5.28
N HIS A 101 -27.24 35.29 -4.69
CA HIS A 101 -27.35 36.53 -3.92
C HIS A 101 -26.63 36.49 -2.56
N LEU A 102 -26.51 35.31 -1.93
CA LEU A 102 -25.83 35.12 -0.64
C LEU A 102 -24.33 34.86 -0.81
N CYS A 103 -23.95 34.16 -1.88
CA CYS A 103 -22.58 33.70 -2.12
C CYS A 103 -21.75 34.60 -3.04
N GLY A 104 -22.25 35.82 -3.28
CA GLY A 104 -21.78 36.84 -4.21
C GLY A 104 -20.47 36.50 -4.94
N SER A 105 -20.57 35.86 -6.12
CA SER A 105 -19.49 35.59 -7.09
C SER A 105 -18.07 35.22 -6.56
N GLY A 106 -17.93 34.78 -5.31
CA GLY A 106 -16.65 34.91 -4.57
C GLY A 106 -16.12 33.64 -3.91
N SER A 107 -16.87 32.55 -3.84
CA SER A 107 -16.29 31.23 -3.56
C SER A 107 -15.68 30.67 -4.84
N ALA A 108 -14.37 30.88 -5.02
CA ALA A 108 -13.64 30.26 -6.12
C ALA A 108 -13.81 28.73 -6.06
N PRO A 109 -14.03 28.06 -7.21
CA PRO A 109 -14.21 26.61 -7.25
C PRO A 109 -12.99 25.91 -6.63
N LEU A 110 -13.26 24.91 -5.77
CA LEU A 110 -12.22 24.10 -5.13
C LEU A 110 -11.32 23.47 -6.20
N THR A 111 -10.01 23.57 -6.05
CA THR A 111 -9.04 22.94 -6.95
C THR A 111 -8.46 21.71 -6.28
N CYS A 112 -8.53 20.55 -6.93
CA CYS A 112 -8.03 19.27 -6.40
C CYS A 112 -6.99 18.65 -7.34
N ILE A 113 -6.25 17.66 -6.86
CA ILE A 113 -5.37 16.83 -7.71
C ILE A 113 -6.20 15.69 -8.29
N HIS A 114 -6.25 15.58 -9.62
CA HIS A 114 -6.76 14.42 -10.32
C HIS A 114 -5.65 13.40 -10.54
N CYS A 115 -5.88 12.15 -10.20
CA CYS A 115 -4.97 11.06 -10.49
C CYS A 115 -5.72 9.76 -10.70
N ASN A 116 -5.24 8.95 -11.62
CA ASN A 116 -5.60 7.54 -11.75
C ASN A 116 -4.35 6.82 -12.23
N ALA A 117 -3.61 6.22 -11.30
CA ALA A 117 -2.32 5.61 -11.60
C ALA A 117 -2.06 4.38 -10.75
N ALA A 118 -1.33 3.42 -11.34
CA ALA A 118 -0.79 2.27 -10.63
C ALA A 118 0.53 2.62 -9.94
N GLY A 119 0.71 2.21 -8.69
CA GLY A 119 1.95 2.36 -7.92
C GLY A 119 2.26 3.79 -7.48
N SER A 120 3.56 4.11 -7.38
CA SER A 120 4.10 5.40 -6.90
C SER A 120 4.20 6.48 -7.99
N ALA A 121 3.24 6.52 -8.91
CA ALA A 121 3.27 7.48 -10.02
C ALA A 121 3.15 8.93 -9.50
N HIS A 122 3.91 9.85 -10.11
CA HIS A 122 3.84 11.27 -9.80
C HIS A 122 2.52 11.87 -10.31
N CYS A 123 1.56 12.01 -9.39
CA CYS A 123 0.28 12.66 -9.62
C CYS A 123 0.39 14.17 -9.41
N SER A 124 0.34 14.96 -10.50
CA SER A 124 0.42 16.43 -10.42
C SER A 124 -0.67 17.17 -11.21
N HIS A 125 -1.66 16.47 -11.76
CA HIS A 125 -2.70 17.09 -12.58
C HIS A 125 -3.71 17.80 -11.69
N GLU A 126 -3.88 19.11 -11.88
CA GLU A 126 -4.86 19.90 -11.14
C GLU A 126 -6.19 19.94 -11.89
N VAL A 127 -7.29 19.88 -11.15
CA VAL A 127 -8.64 19.99 -11.67
C VAL A 127 -9.45 21.00 -10.84
N GLN A 128 -10.13 21.91 -11.52
CA GLN A 128 -11.12 22.78 -10.89
C GLN A 128 -12.44 22.02 -10.75
N CYS A 129 -12.91 21.87 -9.51
CA CYS A 129 -14.14 21.16 -9.20
C CYS A 129 -15.36 22.02 -9.53
N SER A 130 -16.40 21.40 -10.08
CA SER A 130 -17.72 22.05 -10.17
C SER A 130 -18.24 22.37 -8.78
N ARG A 131 -19.10 23.40 -8.65
CA ARG A 131 -19.58 23.92 -7.35
C ARG A 131 -20.24 22.89 -6.43
N ARG A 132 -20.76 21.77 -6.95
CA ARG A 132 -21.34 20.66 -6.14
C ARG A 132 -20.29 19.74 -5.50
N TYR A 133 -19.03 19.83 -5.91
CA TYR A 133 -17.95 19.00 -5.38
C TYR A 133 -17.09 19.84 -4.43
N THR A 134 -17.44 19.75 -3.16
CA THR A 134 -16.98 20.63 -2.08
C THR A 134 -15.78 20.03 -1.34
N ARG A 135 -15.28 18.88 -1.80
CA ARG A 135 -14.18 18.11 -1.20
C ARG A 135 -13.20 17.63 -2.25
N CYS A 136 -11.94 17.51 -1.86
CA CYS A 136 -10.98 16.67 -2.57
C CYS A 136 -10.93 15.30 -1.93
N VAL A 137 -10.77 14.26 -2.74
CA VAL A 137 -10.65 12.87 -2.29
C VAL A 137 -9.36 12.24 -2.81
N ARG A 138 -8.84 11.29 -2.04
CA ARG A 138 -7.77 10.39 -2.43
C ARG A 138 -8.13 8.97 -2.00
N PHE A 139 -7.97 8.04 -2.91
CA PHE A 139 -8.15 6.60 -2.75
C PHE A 139 -6.80 5.89 -2.85
N ALA A 140 -6.67 4.82 -2.08
CA ALA A 140 -5.70 3.76 -2.34
C ALA A 140 -6.42 2.42 -2.24
N TYR A 141 -6.31 1.58 -3.26
CA TYR A 141 -6.94 0.27 -3.29
C TYR A 141 -6.16 -0.70 -4.16
N VAL A 142 -6.37 -2.00 -3.96
CA VAL A 142 -5.77 -3.06 -4.78
C VAL A 142 -6.77 -3.50 -5.84
N SER A 143 -6.35 -3.45 -7.11
CA SER A 143 -7.12 -4.01 -8.23
C SER A 143 -6.23 -4.98 -9.00
N ASN A 144 -6.68 -6.24 -9.14
CA ASN A 144 -5.93 -7.31 -9.82
C ASN A 144 -4.47 -7.45 -9.33
N GLY A 145 -4.25 -7.37 -8.02
CA GLY A 145 -2.91 -7.46 -7.40
C GLY A 145 -2.02 -6.23 -7.58
N THR A 146 -2.54 -5.15 -8.17
CA THR A 146 -1.82 -3.89 -8.38
C THR A 146 -2.37 -2.81 -7.44
N ASN A 147 -1.48 -2.08 -6.76
CA ASN A 147 -1.86 -0.93 -5.96
C ASN A 147 -2.24 0.23 -6.88
N ILE A 148 -3.47 0.74 -6.76
CA ILE A 148 -3.97 1.88 -7.51
C ILE A 148 -4.14 3.07 -6.56
N ILE A 149 -3.68 4.22 -7.01
CA ILE A 149 -3.93 5.51 -6.38
C ILE A 149 -4.86 6.29 -7.31
N GLU A 150 -6.00 6.70 -6.77
CA GLU A 150 -6.96 7.55 -7.47
C GLU A 150 -7.19 8.81 -6.63
N SER A 151 -7.29 9.99 -7.24
CA SER A 151 -7.64 11.21 -6.53
C SER A 151 -8.47 12.10 -7.43
N THR A 152 -9.47 12.78 -6.87
CA THR A 152 -10.39 13.61 -7.67
C THR A 152 -11.21 14.54 -6.76
N CYS A 153 -12.19 15.24 -7.33
CA CYS A 153 -13.22 16.00 -6.64
C CYS A 153 -14.30 15.05 -6.08
N ALA A 154 -14.82 15.35 -4.89
CA ALA A 154 -15.86 14.58 -4.21
C ALA A 154 -16.93 15.51 -3.62
N THR A 155 -18.15 15.00 -3.47
CA THR A 155 -19.22 15.71 -2.77
C THR A 155 -19.08 15.54 -1.26
N LYS A 156 -19.78 16.35 -0.46
CA LYS A 156 -19.86 16.15 0.99
C LYS A 156 -20.45 14.78 1.34
N SER A 157 -21.43 14.30 0.57
CA SER A 157 -22.07 13.01 0.78
C SER A 157 -21.10 11.83 0.60
N ASP A 158 -20.20 11.91 -0.39
CA ASP A 158 -19.16 10.90 -0.62
C ASP A 158 -18.21 10.79 0.58
N CYS A 159 -17.99 11.91 1.28
CA CYS A 159 -17.05 12.01 2.40
C CYS A 159 -17.67 11.71 3.78
N THR A 160 -18.91 11.22 3.82
CA THR A 160 -19.54 10.68 5.04
C THR A 160 -19.08 9.24 5.29
N PRO A 161 -19.19 8.68 6.52
CA PRO A 161 -18.86 7.28 6.77
C PRO A 161 -19.55 6.28 5.81
N GLU A 162 -20.83 6.52 5.53
CA GLU A 162 -21.61 5.69 4.59
C GLU A 162 -21.22 5.93 3.12
N GLY A 163 -20.91 7.18 2.76
CA GLY A 163 -20.36 7.52 1.44
C GLY A 163 -19.01 6.86 1.18
N ILE A 164 -18.11 6.92 2.16
CA ILE A 164 -16.80 6.26 2.14
C ILE A 164 -16.98 4.76 1.93
N ARG A 165 -17.86 4.13 2.71
CA ARG A 165 -18.17 2.70 2.58
C ARG A 165 -18.66 2.35 1.17
N LYS A 166 -19.62 3.10 0.64
CA LYS A 166 -20.17 2.90 -0.72
C LYS A 166 -19.12 3.10 -1.82
N GLN A 167 -18.24 4.08 -1.65
CA GLN A 167 -17.18 4.37 -2.63
C GLN A 167 -16.09 3.29 -2.63
N CYS A 168 -15.77 2.72 -1.47
CA CYS A 168 -14.81 1.64 -1.36
C CYS A 168 -15.37 0.28 -1.77
N LEU A 169 -16.65 -0.02 -1.50
CA LEU A 169 -17.33 -1.23 -2.00
C LEU A 169 -17.25 -1.40 -3.52
N LYS A 170 -17.21 -0.29 -4.27
CA LYS A 170 -17.04 -0.31 -5.73
C LYS A 170 -15.61 -0.67 -6.18
N ARG A 171 -14.62 -0.58 -5.28
CA ARG A 171 -13.18 -0.68 -5.57
C ARG A 171 -12.51 -1.91 -4.93
N GLY A 172 -13.18 -2.60 -4.01
CA GLY A 172 -12.72 -3.84 -3.37
C GLY A 172 -12.52 -3.70 -1.85
N ASP A 173 -12.30 -4.84 -1.18
CA ASP A 173 -12.25 -4.93 0.29
C ASP A 173 -11.04 -4.22 0.92
N GLU A 174 -9.95 -4.07 0.17
CA GLU A 174 -8.73 -3.34 0.58
C GLU A 174 -8.72 -1.90 0.04
N CYS A 175 -9.81 -1.15 0.25
CA CYS A 175 -9.90 0.26 -0.16
C CYS A 175 -9.83 1.21 1.04
N LYS A 176 -9.00 2.24 0.90
CA LYS A 176 -8.92 3.37 1.82
C LYS A 176 -9.24 4.66 1.06
N MET A 177 -10.08 5.50 1.65
CA MET A 177 -10.48 6.79 1.08
C MET A 177 -10.44 7.87 2.16
N GLN A 178 -9.92 9.05 1.82
CA GLN A 178 -10.00 10.23 2.69
C GLN A 178 -10.35 11.47 1.90
N CYS A 179 -11.07 12.35 2.59
CA CYS A 179 -11.48 13.63 2.06
C CYS A 179 -10.84 14.79 2.81
N CYS A 180 -10.71 15.91 2.13
CA CYS A 180 -10.24 17.17 2.68
C CYS A 180 -10.91 18.36 1.97
N LYS A 181 -10.83 19.55 2.58
CA LYS A 181 -11.58 20.75 2.12
C LYS A 181 -10.71 21.84 1.49
N ARG A 182 -9.37 21.74 1.57
CA ARG A 182 -8.46 22.81 1.12
C ARG A 182 -8.06 22.59 -0.34
N ASN A 183 -7.67 23.67 -1.03
CA ASN A 183 -7.12 23.53 -2.38
C ASN A 183 -5.90 22.59 -2.38
N ARG A 184 -5.88 21.66 -3.33
CA ARG A 184 -4.81 20.68 -3.59
C ARG A 184 -4.46 19.86 -2.34
N CYS A 185 -5.40 19.70 -1.41
CA CYS A 185 -5.15 19.00 -0.16
C CYS A 185 -4.95 17.50 -0.36
N ASN A 186 -5.44 16.92 -1.45
CA ASN A 186 -5.25 15.52 -1.82
C ASN A 186 -3.94 15.24 -2.59
N LYS A 187 -2.99 16.20 -2.59
CA LYS A 187 -1.63 16.01 -3.10
C LYS A 187 -0.86 15.02 -2.20
N ALA A 188 0.00 14.19 -2.80
CA ALA A 188 0.76 13.16 -2.10
C ALA A 188 1.66 13.70 -0.95
N GLU A 189 2.12 14.95 -1.04
CA GLU A 189 3.01 15.58 -0.06
C GLU A 189 2.27 16.28 1.10
N SER A 190 0.94 16.46 1.00
CA SER A 190 0.11 17.23 1.94
C SER A 190 -0.71 16.36 2.89
N PHE A 191 -0.53 15.04 2.81
CA PHE A 191 -1.27 14.05 3.57
C PHE A 191 -0.36 13.37 4.57
N ASP A 192 -0.83 13.27 5.80
CA ASP A 192 -0.14 12.57 6.87
C ASP A 192 -0.01 11.09 6.53
N ASN A 193 1.18 10.69 6.09
CA ASN A 193 1.52 9.31 5.77
C ASN A 193 1.44 8.39 7.00
N SER A 194 1.25 8.92 8.22
CA SER A 194 1.03 8.13 9.45
C SER A 194 -0.39 7.57 9.60
N ILE A 195 -1.42 8.22 9.02
CA ILE A 195 -2.80 7.70 8.93
C ILE A 195 -2.92 6.63 7.83
N TRP A 196 -1.94 6.61 6.93
CA TRP A 196 -1.86 5.76 5.74
C TRP A 196 -0.75 4.72 5.79
N SER A 197 -0.32 4.29 6.98
CA SER A 197 0.10 2.90 7.08
C SER A 197 -1.13 2.07 6.68
N PRO A 198 -1.12 1.24 5.62
CA PRO A 198 -2.00 0.08 5.62
C PRO A 198 -1.88 -0.51 7.02
N HIS A 199 -3.00 -0.87 7.65
CA HIS A 199 -2.91 -1.72 8.82
C HIS A 199 -2.13 -2.92 8.33
N LEU A 200 -0.83 -2.94 8.62
CA LEU A 200 0.09 -3.73 7.84
C LEU A 200 -0.17 -5.14 8.30
N THR A 201 -0.79 -5.94 7.43
CA THR A 201 -1.24 -7.26 7.84
C THR A 201 -0.08 -8.21 7.67
N CYS A 202 0.64 -8.49 8.75
CA CYS A 202 1.82 -9.35 8.75
C CYS A 202 1.47 -10.75 9.27
N TYR A 203 2.21 -11.76 8.84
CA TYR A 203 2.17 -13.07 9.50
C TYR A 203 2.82 -12.95 10.88
N GLN A 204 2.20 -13.55 11.90
CA GLN A 204 2.67 -13.55 13.29
C GLN A 204 2.76 -14.98 13.81
N CYS A 205 3.98 -15.49 13.92
CA CYS A 205 4.23 -16.87 14.32
C CYS A 205 5.52 -16.99 15.12
N ASN A 206 5.57 -18.01 15.98
CA ASN A 206 6.75 -18.42 16.71
C ASN A 206 6.77 -19.95 16.75
N ILE A 207 7.37 -20.57 15.73
CA ILE A 207 7.23 -22.01 15.46
C ILE A 207 8.53 -22.64 14.94
N HIS A 208 8.59 -23.96 15.03
CA HIS A 208 9.69 -24.80 14.52
C HIS A 208 9.44 -25.36 13.11
N ASN A 209 8.22 -25.25 12.58
CA ASN A 209 7.82 -25.75 11.27
C ASN A 209 7.05 -24.68 10.48
N TRP A 210 7.54 -24.28 9.31
CA TRP A 210 6.98 -23.20 8.49
C TRP A 210 5.55 -23.46 8.01
N GLN A 211 5.15 -24.73 7.81
CA GLN A 211 3.86 -25.13 7.25
C GLN A 211 2.66 -24.75 8.14
N SER A 212 2.92 -24.40 9.41
CA SER A 212 1.87 -24.07 10.39
C SER A 212 1.68 -22.56 10.59
N CYS A 213 2.43 -21.70 9.91
CA CYS A 213 2.32 -20.25 10.08
C CYS A 213 1.27 -19.62 9.14
N ASN A 214 0.01 -19.69 9.54
CA ASN A 214 -1.11 -19.10 8.79
C ASN A 214 -1.77 -17.90 9.49
N THR A 215 -1.34 -17.58 10.71
CA THR A 215 -1.92 -16.49 11.51
C THR A 215 -1.43 -15.14 11.00
N LYS A 216 -2.37 -14.29 10.60
CA LYS A 216 -2.11 -12.90 10.23
C LYS A 216 -2.58 -11.97 11.35
N VAL A 217 -1.82 -10.91 11.58
CA VAL A 217 -2.19 -9.84 12.51
C VAL A 217 -2.05 -8.51 11.83
N THR A 218 -2.93 -7.60 12.19
CA THR A 218 -2.87 -6.20 11.81
C THR A 218 -1.89 -5.48 12.71
N CYS A 219 -0.84 -4.86 12.15
CA CYS A 219 0.13 -4.12 12.95
C CYS A 219 -0.49 -2.86 13.59
N PRO A 220 -0.16 -2.58 14.87
CA PRO A 220 -0.62 -1.39 15.58
C PRO A 220 0.15 -0.15 15.09
N GLY A 221 -0.43 0.56 14.12
CA GLY A 221 0.17 1.76 13.51
C GLY A 221 0.40 2.92 14.50
N ASN A 222 -0.39 3.02 15.58
CA ASN A 222 -0.26 4.05 16.61
C ASN A 222 1.08 3.98 17.37
N GLU A 223 1.75 2.82 17.34
CA GLU A 223 3.03 2.58 18.02
C GLU A 223 4.22 2.58 17.04
N GLY A 224 4.01 2.99 15.78
CA GLY A 224 5.07 3.08 14.78
C GLY A 224 5.47 1.75 14.13
N TYR A 225 4.65 0.70 14.27
CA TYR A 225 4.84 -0.58 13.57
C TYR A 225 4.44 -0.45 12.10
N ASP A 226 5.42 -0.07 11.29
CA ASP A 226 5.28 0.24 9.87
C ASP A 226 5.80 -0.88 8.95
N ARG A 227 6.33 -1.99 9.50
CA ARG A 227 6.99 -3.07 8.74
C ARG A 227 6.59 -4.45 9.23
N CYS A 228 6.68 -5.42 8.33
CA CYS A 228 6.69 -6.82 8.71
C CYS A 228 8.13 -7.29 8.86
N PHE A 229 8.41 -8.20 9.80
CA PHE A 229 9.69 -8.87 9.90
C PHE A 229 9.58 -10.38 9.80
N ARG A 230 10.70 -10.99 9.42
CA ARG A 230 10.98 -12.41 9.60
C ARG A 230 12.36 -12.60 10.20
N MET A 231 12.46 -13.50 11.16
CA MET A 231 13.68 -13.86 11.86
C MET A 231 13.84 -15.37 11.87
N SER A 232 15.04 -15.87 11.56
CA SER A 232 15.39 -17.27 11.67
C SER A 232 16.70 -17.44 12.42
N TYR A 233 16.75 -18.39 13.35
CA TYR A 233 17.96 -18.72 14.09
C TYR A 233 17.95 -20.20 14.50
N THR A 234 19.12 -20.75 14.82
CA THR A 234 19.27 -22.12 15.33
C THR A 234 19.42 -22.08 16.84
N ARG A 235 18.60 -22.86 17.54
CA ARG A 235 18.74 -23.11 18.98
C ARG A 235 19.44 -24.46 19.16
N ILE A 236 20.52 -24.49 19.93
CA ILE A 236 21.22 -25.73 20.26
C ILE A 236 20.63 -26.25 21.58
N GLU A 237 20.04 -27.45 21.56
CA GLU A 237 19.63 -28.16 22.78
C GLU A 237 20.23 -29.56 22.77
N SER A 238 20.93 -29.92 23.84
CA SER A 238 21.53 -31.26 24.00
C SER A 238 22.42 -31.69 22.81
N GLY A 239 23.14 -30.75 22.20
CA GLY A 239 24.02 -30.99 21.05
C GLY A 239 23.30 -31.21 19.72
N LYS A 240 21.99 -30.93 19.65
CA LYS A 240 21.20 -30.95 18.41
C LYS A 240 20.75 -29.55 18.03
N ASP A 241 20.76 -29.30 16.73
CA ASP A 241 20.35 -28.03 16.13
C ASP A 241 18.84 -28.01 15.86
N TYR A 242 18.14 -27.04 16.46
CA TYR A 242 16.72 -26.81 16.26
C TYR A 242 16.49 -25.47 15.55
N PRO A 243 16.01 -25.47 14.30
CA PRO A 243 15.66 -24.23 13.63
C PRO A 243 14.44 -23.58 14.30
N VAL A 244 14.50 -22.26 14.46
CA VAL A 244 13.42 -21.45 14.99
C VAL A 244 13.13 -20.32 14.01
N MET A 245 11.85 -20.10 13.74
CA MET A 245 11.40 -18.97 12.93
C MET A 245 10.39 -18.12 13.70
N ARG A 246 10.55 -16.81 13.58
CA ARG A 246 9.64 -15.81 14.11
C ARG A 246 9.25 -14.81 13.05
N THR A 247 7.98 -14.47 12.98
CA THR A 247 7.44 -13.45 12.10
C THR A 247 6.51 -12.54 12.87
N GLY A 248 6.39 -11.29 12.44
CA GLY A 248 5.46 -10.34 13.05
C GLY A 248 5.61 -8.92 12.55
N CYS A 249 5.14 -7.98 13.36
CA CYS A 249 5.26 -6.55 13.14
C CYS A 249 6.57 -5.99 13.69
N ALA A 250 7.19 -5.06 12.96
CA ALA A 250 8.40 -4.35 13.37
C ALA A 250 8.27 -2.86 13.09
N THR A 251 9.05 -2.07 13.84
CA THR A 251 9.28 -0.66 13.57
C THR A 251 10.56 -0.48 12.74
N GLN A 252 10.75 0.69 12.14
CA GLN A 252 12.01 1.06 11.48
C GLN A 252 13.25 0.93 12.38
N SER A 253 13.14 1.17 13.69
CA SER A 253 14.26 1.02 14.62
C SER A 253 14.63 -0.45 14.85
N ASN A 254 13.64 -1.36 14.89
CA ASN A 254 13.92 -2.80 14.95
C ASN A 254 14.66 -3.30 13.70
N CYS A 255 14.30 -2.77 12.53
CA CYS A 255 14.91 -3.17 11.25
C CYS A 255 16.34 -2.66 11.09
N THR A 256 16.64 -1.45 11.57
CA THR A 256 17.99 -0.88 11.56
C THR A 256 18.88 -1.48 12.65
N GLY A 257 18.29 -1.90 13.77
CA GLY A 257 18.94 -2.59 14.88
C GLY A 257 19.01 -4.12 14.75
N ALA A 258 18.75 -4.70 13.57
CA ALA A 258 18.66 -6.14 13.35
C ALA A 258 19.86 -6.94 13.92
N ASN A 259 21.09 -6.42 13.76
CA ASN A 259 22.30 -7.05 14.31
C ASN A 259 22.28 -7.12 15.85
N SER A 260 21.75 -6.11 16.53
CA SER A 260 21.64 -6.07 17.99
C SER A 260 20.59 -7.06 18.52
N LEU A 261 19.49 -7.25 17.79
CA LEU A 261 18.46 -8.24 18.10
C LEU A 261 18.97 -9.68 17.92
N CYS A 262 19.84 -9.89 16.94
CA CYS A 262 20.52 -11.16 16.71
C CYS A 262 21.68 -11.41 17.69
N SER A 263 22.13 -10.43 18.48
CA SER A 263 23.32 -10.57 19.33
C SER A 263 23.14 -11.51 20.54
N GLY A 264 21.90 -11.90 20.87
CA GLY A 264 21.58 -12.88 21.91
C GLY A 264 21.52 -14.34 21.44
N HIS A 265 21.76 -14.59 20.16
CA HIS A 265 21.78 -15.90 19.51
C HIS A 265 23.08 -16.00 18.70
N ASP A 266 23.78 -17.14 18.67
CA ASP A 266 25.09 -17.26 17.97
C ASP A 266 25.05 -16.55 16.60
N GLY A 267 25.67 -15.37 16.54
CA GLY A 267 25.34 -14.31 15.57
C GLY A 267 25.54 -14.67 14.11
N SER A 268 26.19 -15.80 13.83
CA SER A 268 26.38 -16.37 12.50
C SER A 268 25.15 -17.10 11.93
N ASN A 269 24.22 -17.56 12.77
CA ASN A 269 23.04 -18.33 12.33
C ASN A 269 21.72 -17.53 12.42
N CYS A 270 21.77 -16.28 12.88
CA CYS A 270 20.60 -15.42 13.00
C CYS A 270 20.43 -14.54 11.75
N LYS A 271 19.29 -14.67 11.08
CA LYS A 271 18.90 -13.86 9.92
C LYS A 271 17.65 -13.08 10.26
N PHE A 272 17.69 -11.76 10.13
CA PHE A 272 16.55 -10.88 10.36
C PHE A 272 16.31 -10.03 9.12
N GLU A 273 15.08 -10.01 8.63
CA GLU A 273 14.69 -9.25 7.44
C GLU A 273 13.39 -8.49 7.68
N CYS A 274 13.30 -7.29 7.12
CA CYS A 274 12.11 -6.46 7.15
C CYS A 274 11.60 -6.17 5.74
N CYS A 275 10.29 -5.92 5.64
CA CYS A 275 9.64 -5.51 4.39
C CYS A 275 8.40 -4.65 4.67
N HIS A 276 7.95 -3.92 3.65
CA HIS A 276 6.97 -2.83 3.78
C HIS A 276 5.56 -3.17 3.27
N ASN A 277 5.39 -4.26 2.53
CA ASN A 277 4.09 -4.62 1.94
C ASN A 277 3.30 -5.53 2.89
N SER A 278 1.96 -5.46 2.86
CA SER A 278 1.14 -6.41 3.63
C SER A 278 1.49 -7.84 3.27
N SER A 279 1.59 -8.71 4.27
CA SER A 279 1.89 -10.14 4.12
C SER A 279 3.23 -10.44 3.43
N CYS A 280 4.14 -9.47 3.31
CA CYS A 280 5.45 -9.66 2.68
C CYS A 280 6.38 -10.57 3.48
N ASN A 281 6.12 -10.73 4.78
CA ASN A 281 6.80 -11.68 5.66
C ASN A 281 6.14 -13.06 5.65
N VAL A 282 5.33 -13.36 4.63
CA VAL A 282 4.84 -14.72 4.39
C VAL A 282 6.01 -15.69 4.55
N PRO A 283 5.84 -16.79 5.31
CA PRO A 283 6.80 -17.86 5.32
C PRO A 283 7.02 -18.27 3.88
N LYS A 284 8.19 -17.94 3.33
CA LYS A 284 8.59 -18.54 2.07
C LYS A 284 8.66 -20.03 2.40
N ILE A 285 7.79 -20.83 1.77
CA ILE A 285 8.18 -22.21 1.42
C ILE A 285 9.60 -22.06 0.90
N ASP A 286 10.57 -22.84 1.38
CA ASP A 286 11.97 -22.73 0.95
C ASP A 286 12.08 -22.75 -0.59
N GLU A 287 11.91 -21.58 -1.19
CA GLU A 287 12.52 -21.10 -2.41
C GLU A 287 13.80 -20.39 -1.97
N THR A 288 14.61 -21.06 -1.12
CA THR A 288 16.05 -20.95 -1.25
C THR A 288 16.45 -21.73 -2.49
N SER A 289 16.03 -21.20 -3.62
CA SER A 289 16.69 -21.35 -4.89
C SER A 289 16.14 -20.20 -5.70
N SER A 290 16.99 -19.19 -5.91
CA SER A 290 17.04 -18.56 -7.23
C SER A 290 16.66 -19.63 -8.23
N LYS A 291 15.54 -19.49 -8.97
CA LYS A 291 15.15 -20.45 -10.02
C LYS A 291 16.39 -20.79 -10.83
N SER A 292 17.06 -21.87 -10.45
CA SER A 292 18.27 -22.30 -11.11
C SER A 292 17.73 -23.19 -12.19
N ASN A 293 17.27 -22.56 -13.26
CA ASN A 293 17.07 -23.20 -14.56
C ASN A 293 18.42 -23.66 -15.13
N ILE A 294 19.35 -24.08 -14.28
CA ILE A 294 20.64 -24.58 -14.69
C ILE A 294 20.43 -25.93 -15.34
N LYS A 295 21.19 -26.17 -16.40
CA LYS A 295 21.14 -27.44 -17.11
C LYS A 295 22.42 -28.20 -16.81
N CYS A 296 22.33 -29.40 -16.28
CA CYS A 296 23.48 -30.25 -15.98
C CYS A 296 23.45 -31.51 -16.83
N TYR A 297 24.63 -32.07 -17.12
CA TYR A 297 24.71 -33.41 -17.69
C TYR A 297 24.32 -34.43 -16.64
N LYS A 298 23.42 -35.36 -16.99
CA LYS A 298 22.99 -36.45 -16.11
C LYS A 298 23.35 -37.81 -16.70
N CYS A 299 24.09 -38.62 -15.96
CA CYS A 299 24.50 -39.94 -16.41
C CYS A 299 24.84 -40.89 -15.25
N SER A 300 24.94 -42.17 -15.58
CA SER A 300 25.65 -43.17 -14.78
C SER A 300 26.47 -44.09 -15.69
N SER A 301 27.74 -44.31 -15.40
CA SER A 301 28.62 -45.21 -16.17
C SER A 301 29.50 -46.06 -15.25
N LYS A 302 29.81 -47.28 -15.72
CA LYS A 302 30.81 -48.18 -15.12
C LYS A 302 32.22 -47.98 -15.70
N ARG A 303 32.36 -47.18 -16.77
CA ARG A 303 33.61 -47.04 -17.54
C ARG A 303 34.42 -45.82 -17.09
N SER A 304 33.84 -44.63 -17.18
CA SER A 304 34.49 -43.37 -16.75
C SER A 304 33.50 -42.20 -16.68
N LEU A 305 33.90 -41.09 -16.06
CA LEU A 305 33.19 -39.79 -16.18
C LEU A 305 33.17 -39.26 -17.62
N GLN A 306 34.11 -39.69 -18.46
CA GLN A 306 34.22 -39.29 -19.86
C GLN A 306 33.24 -40.05 -20.76
N ASP A 307 32.93 -41.31 -20.44
CA ASP A 307 31.90 -42.12 -21.12
C ASP A 307 30.50 -41.47 -20.99
N CYS A 308 30.30 -40.66 -19.95
CA CYS A 308 29.11 -39.83 -19.80
C CYS A 308 29.00 -38.63 -20.75
N LYS A 309 30.07 -38.29 -21.50
CA LYS A 309 30.07 -37.17 -22.45
C LYS A 309 29.33 -37.51 -23.75
N ASP A 310 29.35 -38.77 -24.16
CA ASP A 310 28.81 -39.22 -25.45
C ASP A 310 27.31 -39.53 -25.39
N ARG A 311 26.73 -39.62 -24.18
CA ARG A 311 25.29 -39.74 -23.91
C ARG A 311 24.72 -38.40 -23.47
N LYS A 312 24.64 -37.44 -24.40
CA LYS A 312 24.25 -36.04 -24.15
C LYS A 312 22.79 -35.91 -23.69
N ILE A 313 22.53 -36.06 -22.40
CA ILE A 313 21.28 -35.59 -21.80
C ILE A 313 21.62 -34.41 -20.90
N LEU A 314 21.60 -33.23 -21.52
CA LEU A 314 21.62 -31.96 -20.81
C LEU A 314 20.21 -31.75 -20.28
N GLN A 315 20.03 -31.92 -18.97
CA GLN A 315 18.71 -31.88 -18.33
C GLN A 315 18.61 -30.62 -17.46
N THR A 316 17.47 -29.93 -17.54
CA THR A 316 17.12 -28.86 -16.62
C THR A 316 16.96 -29.44 -15.22
N CYS A 317 17.68 -28.88 -14.25
CA CYS A 317 17.62 -29.30 -12.85
C CYS A 317 16.30 -28.88 -12.19
N SER A 318 15.94 -29.54 -11.09
CA SER A 318 14.74 -29.16 -10.33
C SER A 318 14.93 -27.82 -9.61
N ASP A 319 13.83 -27.18 -9.23
CA ASP A 319 13.84 -25.82 -8.67
C ASP A 319 14.75 -25.64 -7.46
N ASN A 320 15.07 -26.71 -6.71
CA ASN A 320 15.92 -26.69 -5.51
C ASN A 320 17.37 -27.14 -5.75
N GLU A 321 17.78 -27.35 -7.01
CA GLU A 321 19.10 -27.88 -7.38
C GLU A 321 19.93 -26.83 -8.12
N ASP A 322 20.86 -26.18 -7.41
CA ASP A 322 21.66 -25.04 -7.89
C ASP A 322 23.11 -25.39 -8.29
N ARG A 323 23.49 -26.67 -8.23
CA ARG A 323 24.83 -27.15 -8.59
C ARG A 323 24.78 -28.35 -9.52
N CYS A 324 25.70 -28.39 -10.49
CA CYS A 324 26.03 -29.63 -11.18
C CYS A 324 27.10 -30.39 -10.40
N TYR A 325 27.06 -31.72 -10.40
CA TYR A 325 28.09 -32.56 -9.78
C TYR A 325 28.67 -33.62 -10.72
N ASP A 326 29.89 -34.01 -10.41
CA ASP A 326 30.59 -35.22 -10.83
C ASP A 326 30.88 -36.05 -9.57
N ALA A 327 30.48 -37.32 -9.57
CA ALA A 327 30.73 -38.22 -8.45
C ALA A 327 31.34 -39.55 -8.92
N GLN A 328 32.33 -40.03 -8.17
CA GLN A 328 32.92 -41.35 -8.36
C GLN A 328 32.73 -42.15 -7.07
N VAL A 329 32.08 -43.30 -7.19
CA VAL A 329 31.82 -44.23 -6.09
C VAL A 329 32.66 -45.49 -6.32
N ILE A 330 33.41 -45.88 -5.30
CA ILE A 330 34.23 -47.10 -5.27
C ILE A 330 33.56 -48.06 -4.30
N THR A 331 33.18 -49.27 -4.75
CA THR A 331 32.58 -50.30 -3.89
C THR A 331 33.49 -51.52 -3.76
N ASP A 332 33.47 -52.16 -2.58
CA ASP A 332 34.37 -53.28 -2.23
C ASP A 332 33.91 -54.65 -2.75
N HIS A 333 33.04 -54.70 -3.75
CA HIS A 333 32.65 -55.98 -4.33
C HIS A 333 33.81 -56.55 -5.16
N LYS A 334 34.57 -57.46 -4.54
CA LYS A 334 35.42 -58.42 -5.22
C LYS A 334 34.61 -59.11 -6.31
N ASN A 335 35.03 -58.93 -7.56
CA ASN A 335 35.09 -59.94 -8.61
C ASN A 335 36.28 -59.54 -9.53
N ASP A 336 36.92 -60.55 -10.11
CA ASP A 336 38.30 -60.65 -10.61
C ASP A 336 38.83 -59.68 -11.70
N GLU A 337 38.29 -58.46 -11.87
CA GLU A 337 38.75 -57.51 -12.92
C GLU A 337 38.86 -56.05 -12.47
N GLY A 338 39.15 -55.81 -11.19
CA GLY A 338 39.42 -54.48 -10.68
C GLY A 338 38.19 -53.79 -10.10
N VAL A 339 38.44 -52.97 -9.09
CA VAL A 339 37.45 -52.38 -8.18
C VAL A 339 36.26 -51.78 -8.95
N PRO A 340 34.99 -52.17 -8.67
CA PRO A 340 33.84 -51.61 -9.35
C PRO A 340 33.71 -50.12 -9.04
N ARG A 341 34.04 -49.30 -10.05
CA ARG A 341 33.89 -47.84 -10.02
C ARG A 341 32.61 -47.46 -10.74
N MET A 342 31.75 -46.72 -10.05
CA MET A 342 30.56 -46.12 -10.65
C MET A 342 30.77 -44.61 -10.74
N PHE A 343 30.52 -44.06 -11.92
CA PHE A 343 30.64 -42.63 -12.20
C PHE A 343 29.27 -42.03 -12.45
N TYR A 344 28.98 -40.91 -11.80
CA TYR A 344 27.69 -40.22 -11.87
C TYR A 344 27.88 -38.75 -12.20
N LYS A 345 26.93 -38.20 -12.97
CA LYS A 345 26.77 -36.77 -13.18
C LYS A 345 25.31 -36.40 -12.92
N GLY A 346 25.06 -35.20 -12.41
CA GLY A 346 23.70 -34.72 -12.22
C GLY A 346 23.59 -33.36 -11.53
N CYS A 347 22.40 -33.10 -11.00
CA CYS A 347 22.02 -31.88 -10.30
C CYS A 347 21.95 -32.14 -8.79
N THR A 348 22.35 -31.18 -7.96
CA THR A 348 22.20 -31.27 -6.51
C THR A 348 22.10 -29.87 -5.89
N PRO A 349 21.43 -29.72 -4.74
CA PRO A 349 21.49 -28.48 -3.97
C PRO A 349 22.89 -28.28 -3.36
N VAL A 350 23.30 -27.03 -3.14
CA VAL A 350 24.59 -26.65 -2.53
C VAL A 350 24.84 -27.34 -1.18
N ASN A 351 23.79 -27.48 -0.35
CA ASN A 351 23.90 -28.10 0.97
C ASN A 351 24.08 -29.63 0.92
N LYS A 352 23.90 -30.26 -0.24
CA LYS A 352 24.11 -31.70 -0.46
C LYS A 352 25.40 -32.01 -1.25
N CYS A 353 26.14 -30.99 -1.69
CA CYS A 353 27.40 -31.15 -2.42
C CYS A 353 28.57 -31.59 -1.52
N ASN A 354 28.53 -32.82 -1.03
CA ASN A 354 29.63 -33.45 -0.28
C ASN A 354 29.51 -34.99 -0.38
N SER A 355 30.62 -35.70 -0.24
CA SER A 355 30.68 -37.17 -0.24
C SER A 355 29.80 -37.83 0.83
N THR A 356 29.52 -37.14 1.94
CA THR A 356 28.67 -37.65 3.04
C THR A 356 27.19 -37.36 2.84
N THR A 357 26.84 -36.27 2.15
CA THR A 357 25.47 -35.77 2.03
C THR A 357 24.80 -36.13 0.71
N LEU A 358 25.57 -36.38 -0.34
CA LEU A 358 25.07 -36.59 -1.69
C LEU A 358 24.32 -37.92 -1.82
N ASP A 359 23.12 -37.87 -2.39
CA ASP A 359 22.19 -39.01 -2.44
C ASP A 359 22.73 -40.21 -3.25
N VAL A 360 23.62 -40.01 -4.24
CA VAL A 360 24.31 -41.11 -4.94
C VAL A 360 25.37 -41.78 -4.07
N CYS A 361 26.08 -41.06 -3.21
CA CYS A 361 27.03 -41.65 -2.28
C CYS A 361 26.29 -42.43 -1.18
N LYS A 362 25.22 -41.85 -0.62
CA LYS A 362 24.41 -42.48 0.44
C LYS A 362 23.75 -43.78 0.03
N ARG A 363 23.30 -43.90 -1.22
CA ARG A 363 22.68 -45.14 -1.73
C ARG A 363 23.64 -46.33 -1.75
N HIS A 364 24.95 -46.06 -1.86
CA HIS A 364 25.99 -47.09 -1.81
C HIS A 364 26.57 -47.18 -0.40
N ILE A 365 25.75 -47.63 0.55
CA ILE A 365 26.08 -47.75 1.99
C ILE A 365 27.34 -48.62 2.25
N LYS A 366 27.70 -49.49 1.29
CA LYS A 366 28.89 -50.36 1.32
C LYS A 366 30.06 -49.84 0.46
N SER A 367 30.07 -48.56 0.10
CA SER A 367 31.17 -47.96 -0.68
C SER A 367 32.36 -47.64 0.20
N THR A 368 33.56 -47.97 -0.27
CA THR A 368 34.84 -47.72 0.40
C THR A 368 35.26 -46.26 0.26
N SER A 369 34.84 -45.59 -0.82
CA SER A 369 35.15 -44.19 -1.08
C SER A 369 34.15 -43.55 -2.04
N CYS A 370 33.72 -42.33 -1.74
CA CYS A 370 32.97 -41.47 -2.65
C CYS A 370 33.69 -40.13 -2.82
N THR A 371 34.05 -39.76 -4.04
CA THR A 371 34.59 -38.44 -4.36
C THR A 371 33.54 -37.63 -5.13
N VAL A 372 33.36 -36.37 -4.75
CA VAL A 372 32.34 -35.47 -5.31
C VAL A 372 33.00 -34.16 -5.69
N LYS A 373 32.72 -33.67 -6.90
CA LYS A 373 33.10 -32.33 -7.36
C LYS A 373 31.87 -31.62 -7.89
N CYS A 374 31.58 -30.43 -7.39
CA CYS A 374 30.47 -29.62 -7.89
C CYS A 374 30.95 -28.33 -8.55
N CYS A 375 30.12 -27.79 -9.42
CA CYS A 375 30.35 -26.53 -10.10
C CYS A 375 29.04 -25.76 -10.27
N THR A 376 29.15 -24.49 -10.67
CA THR A 376 28.03 -23.60 -11.00
C THR A 376 28.02 -23.28 -12.48
N GLY A 377 26.82 -23.05 -13.02
CA GLY A 377 26.60 -22.69 -14.42
C GLY A 377 26.15 -23.86 -15.30
N ASP A 378 25.53 -23.52 -16.42
CA ASP A 378 25.01 -24.48 -17.39
C ASP A 378 26.11 -25.37 -17.96
N GLY A 379 25.92 -26.68 -17.85
CA GLY A 379 26.80 -27.70 -18.42
C GLY A 379 28.21 -27.68 -17.84
N CYS A 380 28.44 -27.04 -16.68
CA CYS A 380 29.78 -26.92 -16.10
C CYS A 380 30.41 -28.30 -15.77
N ASN A 381 29.58 -29.34 -15.63
CA ASN A 381 30.00 -30.71 -15.42
C ASN A 381 30.19 -31.51 -16.73
N ALA A 382 30.34 -30.85 -17.89
CA ALA A 382 30.66 -31.49 -19.17
C ALA A 382 32.01 -32.25 -19.17
N GLY A 383 32.83 -32.04 -18.14
CA GLY A 383 34.24 -32.38 -18.14
C GLY A 383 35.01 -31.29 -18.88
N SER A 384 36.09 -30.80 -18.27
CA SER A 384 37.04 -29.95 -18.96
C SER A 384 37.43 -30.64 -20.26
N SER A 385 37.11 -30.04 -21.41
CA SER A 385 38.00 -30.21 -22.55
C SER A 385 39.39 -29.89 -22.00
N LEU A 386 40.32 -30.82 -22.12
CA LEU A 386 41.71 -30.43 -22.24
C LEU A 386 41.81 -29.50 -23.47
N LEU A 387 41.45 -28.24 -23.28
CA LEU A 387 42.24 -27.13 -23.77
C LEU A 387 43.28 -26.86 -22.67
N VAL A 388 44.03 -27.90 -22.31
CA VAL A 388 45.44 -27.69 -22.05
C VAL A 388 45.94 -27.04 -23.33
N SER A 389 46.15 -25.74 -23.27
CA SER A 389 47.45 -25.21 -23.64
C SER A 389 48.04 -25.78 -24.93
N ARG A 390 47.25 -25.92 -26.01
CA ARG A 390 47.84 -26.00 -27.35
C ARG A 390 48.40 -24.65 -27.76
N PHE A 391 47.92 -23.56 -27.16
CA PHE A 391 48.53 -22.24 -27.28
C PHE A 391 49.77 -22.06 -26.40
N ALA A 392 49.85 -22.62 -25.18
CA ALA A 392 51.04 -22.44 -24.34
C ALA A 392 52.15 -23.48 -24.62
N PHE A 393 51.85 -24.67 -25.16
CA PHE A 393 52.91 -25.54 -25.71
C PHE A 393 53.44 -25.04 -27.06
N MET A 394 52.60 -24.48 -27.94
CA MET A 394 53.12 -23.86 -29.18
C MET A 394 53.89 -22.57 -28.89
N ALA A 395 53.50 -21.78 -27.89
CA ALA A 395 54.26 -20.60 -27.48
C ALA A 395 55.64 -20.97 -26.88
N CYS A 396 55.74 -22.03 -26.07
CA CYS A 396 57.04 -22.48 -25.54
C CYS A 396 57.97 -23.05 -26.62
N VAL A 397 57.44 -23.79 -27.61
CA VAL A 397 58.28 -24.32 -28.70
C VAL A 397 58.72 -23.20 -29.64
N SER A 398 57.88 -22.20 -29.91
CA SER A 398 58.28 -21.03 -30.71
C SER A 398 59.33 -20.16 -30.02
N ILE A 399 59.24 -19.98 -28.69
CA ILE A 399 60.25 -19.22 -27.93
C ILE A 399 61.59 -19.98 -27.86
N TYR A 400 61.56 -21.31 -27.74
CA TYR A 400 62.79 -22.12 -27.74
C TYR A 400 63.49 -22.15 -29.10
N VAL A 401 62.73 -22.16 -30.20
CA VAL A 401 63.28 -22.07 -31.56
C VAL A 401 63.86 -20.68 -31.86
N TYR A 402 63.23 -19.60 -31.38
CA TYR A 402 63.78 -18.25 -31.52
C TYR A 402 65.04 -18.01 -30.66
N LEU A 403 65.12 -18.58 -29.45
CA LEU A 403 66.31 -18.48 -28.59
C LEU A 403 67.49 -19.35 -29.06
N CYS A 404 67.26 -20.48 -29.72
CA CYS A 404 68.34 -21.31 -30.26
C CYS A 404 68.87 -20.83 -31.63
N ILE A 405 68.05 -20.18 -32.46
CA ILE A 405 68.50 -19.67 -33.77
C ILE A 405 69.20 -18.30 -33.64
N GLY A 406 68.94 -17.53 -32.58
CA GLY A 406 69.60 -16.24 -32.30
C GLY A 406 71.03 -16.31 -31.74
N LEU A 407 71.63 -17.50 -31.58
CA LEU A 407 72.98 -17.69 -31.03
C LEU A 407 73.97 -18.28 -32.05
N SER A 408 73.64 -18.29 -33.34
CA SER A 408 74.53 -18.81 -34.40
C SER A 408 74.52 -18.01 -35.71
N VAL A 409 74.46 -16.68 -35.62
CA VAL A 409 74.82 -15.77 -36.73
C VAL A 409 75.74 -14.67 -36.22
#